data_AF-A0A925IFS9-F1
#
_entry.id   AF-A0A925IFS9-F1
#
_cell.length_a   1.000
_cell.length_b   1.000
_cell.length_c   1.000
_cell.angle_alpha   90.00
_cell.angle_beta   90.00
_cell.angle_gamma   90.00
#
_symmetry.space_group_name_H-M   'P 1'
#
loop_
_entity.id
_entity.type
_entity.pdbx_description
1 polymer ?
#
loop_
_entity_poly.entity_id
_entity_poly.type
_entity_poly.pdbx_seq_one_letter_code
_entity_poly.pdbx_strand_id
1 'polypeptide(L)'
;TAAIAQDIRERLTSHLDGIQEVEVHFVPADSYETTAADVARTCADALGIPAHEIRMNGVWALELHVEVPAGLTLAAAHEQVSRLEEAIQGRLPHLREVITHIEPASEKDNEGESPYGQGERKIKEQAVTLLQEHYPTIYWHHLRVYHLDGGLALTLHATFPPQMTIDAAHDLAENAEILLRAQLPALKRVTIHTEPEH
;
A
#
# COMPACT_ATOMS: atom_id res chain seq x y z
N THR A 1 -9.54 24.63 5.70
CA THR A 1 -10.60 23.94 4.91
C THR A 1 -10.96 24.72 3.65
N ALA A 2 -11.36 26.00 3.72
CA ALA A 2 -11.76 26.79 2.55
C ALA A 2 -10.65 26.98 1.48
N ALA A 3 -9.39 27.19 1.89
CA ALA A 3 -8.27 27.40 0.95
C ALA A 3 -7.91 26.11 0.17
N ILE A 4 -7.87 24.97 0.86
CA ILE A 4 -7.59 23.65 0.25
C ILE A 4 -8.73 23.26 -0.71
N ALA A 5 -9.98 23.52 -0.32
CA ALA A 5 -11.15 23.28 -1.17
C ALA A 5 -11.10 24.07 -2.48
N GLN A 6 -10.59 25.31 -2.42
CA GLN A 6 -10.47 26.18 -3.58
C GLN A 6 -9.35 25.70 -4.52
N ASP A 7 -8.20 25.32 -3.95
CA ASP A 7 -7.05 24.84 -4.71
C ASP A 7 -7.36 23.53 -5.46
N ILE A 8 -8.04 22.59 -4.78
CA ILE A 8 -8.52 21.33 -5.40
C ILE A 8 -9.51 21.62 -6.53
N ARG A 9 -10.41 22.58 -6.34
CA ARG A 9 -11.40 22.94 -7.35
C ARG A 9 -10.74 23.53 -8.60
N GLU A 10 -9.79 24.44 -8.44
CA GLU A 10 -9.02 25.07 -9.53
C GLU A 10 -8.17 24.05 -10.30
N ARG A 11 -7.61 23.06 -9.60
CA ARG A 11 -6.83 21.98 -10.21
C ARG A 11 -7.70 21.01 -11.03
N LEU A 12 -8.93 20.76 -10.58
CA LEU A 12 -9.89 19.90 -11.29
C LEU A 12 -10.50 20.57 -12.51
N THR A 13 -10.85 21.87 -12.44
CA THR A 13 -11.39 22.60 -13.60
C THR A 13 -10.37 22.90 -14.68
N SER A 14 -9.07 22.94 -14.35
CA SER A 14 -8.00 23.17 -15.33
C SER A 14 -7.63 21.94 -16.18
N HIS A 15 -8.03 20.73 -15.76
CA HIS A 15 -7.61 19.48 -16.41
C HIS A 15 -8.76 18.70 -17.08
N LEU A 16 -10.01 19.15 -16.94
CA LEU A 16 -11.19 18.45 -17.46
C LEU A 16 -12.19 19.44 -18.08
N ASP A 17 -12.22 19.51 -19.41
CA ASP A 17 -13.21 20.31 -20.14
C ASP A 17 -14.60 19.67 -20.02
N GLY A 18 -15.58 20.41 -19.48
CA GLY A 18 -17.00 20.05 -19.48
C GLY A 18 -17.68 19.92 -18.10
N ILE A 19 -16.99 20.21 -16.99
CA ILE A 19 -17.59 20.14 -15.64
C ILE A 19 -18.28 21.47 -15.31
N GLN A 20 -19.59 21.45 -15.12
CA GLN A 20 -20.37 22.65 -14.76
C GLN A 20 -20.53 22.86 -13.24
N GLU A 21 -20.27 21.84 -12.41
CA GLU A 21 -20.37 21.96 -10.95
C GLU A 21 -19.45 20.95 -10.23
N VAL A 22 -18.59 21.44 -9.34
CA VAL A 22 -17.70 20.62 -8.49
C VAL A 22 -18.08 20.89 -7.03
N GLU A 23 -18.87 19.99 -6.45
CA GLU A 23 -19.22 20.03 -5.03
C GLU A 23 -18.21 19.17 -4.24
N VAL A 24 -17.34 19.84 -3.48
CA VAL A 24 -16.32 19.20 -2.65
C VAL A 24 -16.89 19.02 -1.24
N HIS A 25 -17.30 17.80 -0.91
CA HIS A 25 -17.71 17.44 0.45
C HIS A 25 -16.48 17.06 1.28
N PHE A 26 -16.18 17.85 2.31
CA PHE A 26 -15.23 17.45 3.35
C PHE A 26 -15.98 16.61 4.39
N VAL A 27 -15.74 15.31 4.38
CA VAL A 27 -16.17 14.44 5.48
C VAL A 27 -15.11 14.55 6.58
N PRO A 28 -15.47 14.90 7.83
CA PRO A 28 -14.54 14.88 8.96
C PRO A 28 -13.91 13.49 9.09
N ALA A 29 -12.59 13.42 9.24
CA ALA A 29 -11.83 12.19 9.39
C ALA A 29 -11.95 11.58 10.80
N ASP A 30 -13.17 11.47 11.33
CA ASP A 30 -13.42 10.72 12.56
C ASP A 30 -14.09 9.38 12.21
N SER A 31 -13.43 8.30 12.64
CA SER A 31 -13.80 6.87 12.55
C SER A 31 -13.52 6.10 11.26
N TYR A 32 -12.24 6.01 10.86
CA TYR A 32 -11.73 4.65 10.61
C TYR A 32 -11.09 4.20 11.91
N GLU A 33 -11.80 3.39 12.72
CA GLU A 33 -11.07 2.61 13.73
C GLU A 33 -10.06 1.75 12.96
N THR A 34 -8.77 2.03 13.14
CA THR A 34 -7.72 1.23 12.51
C THR A 34 -7.92 -0.21 12.96
N THR A 35 -8.24 -1.10 12.02
CA THR A 35 -8.50 -2.50 12.37
C THR A 35 -7.18 -3.19 12.73
N ALA A 36 -7.25 -4.27 13.48
CA ALA A 36 -6.06 -5.10 13.76
C ALA A 36 -5.38 -5.57 12.45
N ALA A 37 -6.17 -5.83 11.41
CA ALA A 37 -5.66 -6.19 10.09
C ALA A 37 -4.90 -5.04 9.41
N ASP A 38 -5.36 -3.79 9.55
CA ASP A 38 -4.66 -2.61 9.02
C ASP A 38 -3.34 -2.37 9.76
N VAL A 39 -3.33 -2.51 11.09
CA VAL A 39 -2.10 -2.40 11.88
C VAL A 39 -1.09 -3.48 11.48
N ALA A 40 -1.55 -4.72 11.33
CA ALA A 40 -0.69 -5.83 10.96
C ALA A 40 -0.08 -5.67 9.58
N ARG A 41 -0.89 -5.23 8.60
CA ARG A 41 -0.40 -4.96 7.25
C ARG A 41 0.60 -3.81 7.25
N THR A 42 0.34 -2.75 8.01
CA THR A 42 1.29 -1.63 8.18
C THR A 42 2.63 -2.10 8.76
N CYS A 43 2.63 -3.04 9.71
CA CYS A 43 3.86 -3.61 10.27
C CYS A 43 4.61 -4.48 9.25
N ALA A 44 3.87 -5.28 8.48
CA ALA A 44 4.43 -6.13 7.44
C ALA A 44 5.08 -5.31 6.32
N ASP A 45 4.38 -4.27 5.85
CA ASP A 45 4.87 -3.32 4.86
C ASP A 45 6.14 -2.61 5.36
N ALA A 46 6.18 -2.15 6.61
CA ALA A 46 7.35 -1.51 7.21
C ALA A 46 8.58 -2.42 7.30
N LEU A 47 8.39 -3.74 7.29
CA LEU A 47 9.46 -4.73 7.28
C LEU A 47 9.75 -5.31 5.89
N GLY A 48 9.02 -4.86 4.85
CA GLY A 48 9.12 -5.38 3.49
C GLY A 48 8.59 -6.81 3.31
N ILE A 49 7.86 -7.33 4.30
CA ILE A 49 7.36 -8.71 4.32
C ILE A 49 5.95 -8.72 3.70
N PRO A 50 5.74 -9.35 2.53
CA PRO A 50 4.40 -9.53 1.98
C PRO A 50 3.53 -10.31 2.97
N ALA A 51 2.36 -9.77 3.31
CA ALA A 51 1.38 -10.43 4.17
C ALA A 51 -0.01 -10.43 3.54
N HIS A 52 -0.66 -11.58 3.55
CA HIS A 52 -2.01 -11.79 3.01
C HIS A 52 -2.86 -12.65 3.96
N GLU A 53 -4.15 -12.80 3.66
CA GLU A 53 -5.11 -13.54 4.51
C GLU A 53 -5.13 -13.11 6.00
N ILE A 54 -4.95 -11.81 6.25
CA ILE A 54 -4.93 -11.26 7.61
C ILE A 54 -6.34 -11.24 8.17
N ARG A 55 -6.58 -11.98 9.26
CA ARG A 55 -7.89 -12.10 9.89
C ARG A 55 -7.79 -12.21 11.41
N MET A 56 -8.83 -11.71 12.08
CA MET A 56 -9.01 -11.95 13.50
C MET A 56 -9.57 -13.35 13.73
N ASN A 57 -8.94 -14.14 14.59
CA ASN A 57 -9.50 -15.37 15.13
C ASN A 57 -10.09 -15.08 16.52
N GLY A 58 -11.40 -14.84 16.55
CA GLY A 58 -12.06 -14.30 17.74
C GLY A 58 -11.67 -12.84 17.98
N VAL A 59 -11.53 -12.44 19.25
CA VAL A 59 -11.18 -11.05 19.62
C VAL A 59 -9.77 -10.92 20.22
N TRP A 60 -9.01 -12.01 20.26
CA TRP A 60 -7.72 -12.07 20.96
C TRP A 60 -6.55 -12.58 20.10
N ALA A 61 -6.82 -13.22 18.96
CA ALA A 61 -5.77 -13.77 18.12
C ALA A 61 -5.85 -13.19 16.71
N LEU A 62 -4.69 -12.90 16.13
CA LEU A 62 -4.57 -12.47 14.74
C LEU A 62 -3.84 -13.55 13.96
N GLU A 63 -4.42 -13.98 12.85
CA GLU A 63 -3.81 -14.91 11.91
C GLU A 63 -3.42 -14.16 10.63
N LEU A 64 -2.23 -14.45 10.10
CA LEU A 64 -1.76 -13.92 8.83
C LEU A 64 -0.86 -14.93 8.11
N HIS A 65 -0.88 -14.87 6.78
CA HIS A 65 0.11 -15.56 5.96
C HIS A 65 1.16 -14.54 5.52
N VAL A 66 2.41 -14.96 5.49
CA VAL A 66 3.52 -14.11 5.07
C VAL A 66 4.43 -14.86 4.12
N GLU A 67 4.91 -14.14 3.12
CA GLU A 67 5.76 -14.71 2.10
C GLU A 67 7.21 -14.28 2.34
N VAL A 68 8.13 -15.25 2.32
CA VAL A 68 9.57 -15.01 2.49
C VAL A 68 10.34 -15.64 1.33
N PRO A 69 11.50 -15.10 0.91
CA PRO A 69 12.24 -15.65 -0.23
C PRO A 69 12.51 -17.15 -0.08
N ALA A 70 12.20 -17.95 -1.11
CA ALA A 70 12.31 -19.42 -1.09
C ALA A 70 13.73 -19.93 -0.78
N GLY A 71 14.76 -19.13 -1.04
CA GLY A 71 16.16 -19.44 -0.73
C GLY A 71 16.56 -19.21 0.74
N LEU A 72 15.70 -18.66 1.59
CA LEU A 72 16.00 -18.50 3.01
C LEU A 72 16.01 -19.85 3.74
N THR A 73 16.90 -19.95 4.72
CA THR A 73 16.81 -21.04 5.70
C THR A 73 15.57 -20.84 6.57
N LEU A 74 15.01 -21.93 7.09
CA LEU A 74 13.87 -21.86 8.01
C LEU A 74 14.14 -20.94 9.21
N ALA A 75 15.38 -20.93 9.73
CA ALA A 75 15.76 -20.06 10.85
C ALA A 75 15.73 -18.57 10.47
N ALA A 76 16.25 -18.22 9.29
CA ALA A 76 16.24 -16.84 8.80
C ALA A 76 14.82 -16.35 8.46
N ALA A 77 13.99 -17.23 7.87
CA ALA A 77 12.57 -16.97 7.65
C ALA A 77 11.85 -16.70 8.98
N HIS A 78 12.04 -17.57 9.97
CA HIS A 78 11.43 -17.41 11.28
C HIS A 78 11.90 -16.14 11.99
N GLU A 79 13.17 -15.75 11.88
CA GLU A 79 13.67 -14.51 12.47
C GLU A 79 12.96 -13.27 11.90
N GLN A 80 12.75 -13.22 10.58
CA GLN A 80 12.01 -12.12 9.94
C GLN A 80 10.57 -12.07 10.43
N VAL A 81 9.91 -13.22 10.51
CA VAL A 81 8.53 -13.33 10.95
C VAL A 81 8.36 -13.00 12.42
N SER A 82 9.29 -13.39 13.30
CA SER A 82 9.25 -13.01 14.71
C SER A 82 9.35 -11.50 14.91
N ARG A 83 10.17 -10.80 14.11
CA ARG A 83 10.23 -9.33 14.15
C ARG A 83 8.90 -8.70 13.75
N LEU A 84 8.19 -9.29 12.78
CA LEU A 84 6.85 -8.85 12.40
C LEU A 84 5.85 -9.08 13.52
N GLU A 85 5.82 -10.28 14.10
CA GLU A 85 4.95 -10.61 15.23
C GLU A 85 5.17 -9.66 16.42
N GLU A 86 6.43 -9.38 16.77
CA GLU A 86 6.80 -8.41 17.81
C GLU A 86 6.31 -6.99 17.49
N ALA A 87 6.45 -6.54 16.23
CA ALA A 87 5.97 -5.23 15.79
C ALA A 87 4.44 -5.12 15.88
N ILE A 88 3.72 -6.17 15.48
CA ILE A 88 2.26 -6.24 15.58
C ILE A 88 1.83 -6.22 17.04
N GLN A 89 2.42 -7.07 17.87
CA GLN A 89 2.14 -7.20 19.29
C GLN A 89 2.40 -5.89 20.05
N GLY A 90 3.46 -5.17 19.68
CA GLY A 90 3.78 -3.87 20.26
C GLY A 90 2.74 -2.78 19.97
N ARG A 91 2.04 -2.86 18.82
CA ARG A 91 0.97 -1.92 18.45
C ARG A 91 -0.41 -2.37 18.89
N LEU A 92 -0.62 -3.68 19.04
CA LEU A 92 -1.88 -4.30 19.46
C LEU A 92 -1.69 -5.11 20.76
N PRO A 93 -1.43 -4.45 21.90
CA PRO A 93 -1.11 -5.15 23.16
C PRO A 93 -2.27 -5.97 23.73
N HIS A 94 -3.50 -5.80 23.20
CA HIS A 94 -4.68 -6.57 23.57
C HIS A 94 -4.76 -7.93 22.87
N LEU A 95 -3.99 -8.14 21.79
CA LEU A 95 -3.85 -9.46 21.20
C LEU A 95 -3.11 -10.37 22.19
N ARG A 96 -3.64 -11.56 22.41
CA ARG A 96 -2.99 -12.62 23.17
C ARG A 96 -1.99 -13.39 22.30
N GLU A 97 -2.26 -13.46 21.00
CA GLU A 97 -1.51 -14.29 20.07
C GLU A 97 -1.52 -13.69 18.66
N VAL A 98 -0.37 -13.78 17.97
CA VAL A 98 -0.22 -13.54 16.54
C VAL A 98 0.30 -14.83 15.94
N ILE A 99 -0.45 -15.41 15.02
CA ILE A 99 -0.17 -16.70 14.40
C ILE A 99 0.18 -16.45 12.94
N THR A 100 1.43 -16.70 12.58
CA THR A 100 1.91 -16.47 11.22
C THR A 100 2.18 -17.77 10.49
N HIS A 101 1.63 -17.92 9.29
CA HIS A 101 1.99 -18.99 8.36
C HIS A 101 3.07 -18.48 7.40
N ILE A 102 4.24 -19.13 7.42
CA ILE A 102 5.35 -18.78 6.54
C ILE A 102 5.22 -19.56 5.24
N GLU A 103 5.09 -18.83 4.15
CA GLU A 103 5.02 -19.37 2.80
C GLU A 103 6.29 -18.97 2.02
N PRO A 104 6.83 -19.86 1.18
CA PRO A 104 7.86 -19.44 0.25
C PRO A 104 7.24 -18.48 -0.77
N ALA A 105 7.81 -17.28 -0.86
CA ALA A 105 7.56 -16.37 -1.97
C ALA A 105 7.80 -17.15 -3.26
N SER A 106 6.80 -17.19 -4.13
CA SER A 106 6.92 -17.94 -5.37
C SER A 106 8.08 -17.34 -6.18
N GLU A 107 9.05 -18.15 -6.62
CA GLU A 107 10.09 -17.71 -7.56
C GLU A 107 9.52 -17.16 -8.89
N LYS A 108 8.19 -17.28 -9.06
CA LYS A 108 7.35 -16.75 -10.12
C LYS A 108 6.83 -15.32 -9.90
N ASP A 109 7.41 -14.54 -8.99
CA ASP A 109 7.20 -13.08 -8.96
C ASP A 109 7.75 -12.36 -10.20
N ASN A 110 8.39 -13.08 -11.12
CA ASN A 110 8.68 -12.63 -12.48
C ASN A 110 7.77 -13.17 -13.58
N GLU A 111 6.85 -14.12 -13.36
CA GLU A 111 5.94 -14.57 -14.43
C GLU A 111 4.76 -15.39 -13.88
N GLY A 112 3.60 -14.72 -13.85
CA GLY A 112 2.23 -15.26 -13.91
C GLY A 112 1.91 -16.65 -13.37
N GLU A 113 1.00 -16.69 -12.38
CA GLU A 113 -0.30 -17.38 -12.43
C GLU A 113 -0.79 -17.72 -11.01
N SER A 114 -1.38 -16.73 -10.34
CA SER A 114 -2.47 -16.98 -9.39
C SER A 114 -3.78 -17.02 -10.19
N PRO A 115 -4.80 -17.83 -9.81
CA PRO A 115 -6.15 -17.76 -10.38
C PRO A 115 -6.80 -16.37 -10.23
N TYR A 116 -6.28 -15.54 -9.33
CA TYR A 116 -6.64 -14.13 -9.11
C TYR A 116 -5.71 -13.13 -9.84
N GLY A 117 -4.62 -13.63 -10.45
CA GLY A 117 -3.46 -12.83 -10.86
C GLY A 117 -3.58 -12.08 -12.20
N GLN A 118 -4.55 -12.40 -13.05
CA GLN A 118 -4.70 -11.66 -14.33
C GLN A 118 -5.17 -10.21 -14.10
N GLY A 119 -6.08 -10.00 -13.15
CA GLY A 119 -6.56 -8.66 -12.78
C GLY A 119 -5.48 -7.85 -12.06
N GLU A 120 -4.79 -8.46 -11.11
CA GLU A 120 -3.71 -7.84 -10.35
C GLU A 120 -2.54 -7.45 -11.24
N ARG A 121 -2.11 -8.36 -12.13
CA ARG A 121 -1.04 -8.10 -13.09
C ARG A 121 -1.38 -6.92 -14.00
N LYS A 122 -2.60 -6.90 -14.55
CA LYS A 122 -3.04 -5.80 -15.41
C LYS A 122 -3.04 -4.46 -14.65
N ILE A 123 -3.54 -4.44 -13.42
CA ILE A 123 -3.53 -3.22 -12.59
C ILE A 123 -2.12 -2.78 -12.25
N LYS A 124 -1.22 -3.72 -11.92
CA LYS A 124 0.19 -3.45 -11.69
C LYS A 124 0.85 -2.84 -12.92
N GLU A 125 0.67 -3.44 -14.10
CA GLU A 125 1.20 -2.93 -15.37
C GLU A 125 0.67 -1.52 -15.67
N GLN A 126 -0.63 -1.29 -15.53
CA GLN A 126 -1.23 0.04 -15.74
C GLN A 126 -0.71 1.09 -14.74
N ALA A 127 -0.53 0.70 -13.47
CA ALA A 127 0.02 1.60 -12.44
C ALA A 127 1.46 2.00 -12.76
N VAL A 128 2.31 1.05 -13.18
CA VAL A 128 3.70 1.35 -13.60
C VAL A 128 3.70 2.33 -14.77
N THR A 129 2.88 2.08 -15.80
CA THR A 129 2.81 2.97 -16.97
C THR A 129 2.41 4.39 -16.57
N LEU A 130 1.35 4.56 -15.78
CA LEU A 130 0.88 5.87 -15.33
C LEU A 130 1.94 6.62 -14.52
N LEU A 131 2.62 5.92 -13.60
CA LEU A 131 3.66 6.52 -12.77
C LEU A 131 4.87 6.95 -13.60
N GLN A 132 5.27 6.14 -14.59
CA GLN A 132 6.38 6.48 -15.48
C GLN A 132 6.05 7.63 -16.42
N GLU A 133 4.80 7.73 -16.89
CA GLU A 133 4.34 8.82 -17.76
C GLU A 133 4.29 10.16 -17.02
N HIS A 134 3.79 10.19 -15.78
CA HIS A 134 3.59 11.42 -15.02
C HIS A 134 4.77 11.80 -14.11
N TYR A 135 5.55 10.82 -13.65
CA TYR A 135 6.67 11.01 -12.74
C TYR A 135 7.92 10.24 -13.20
N PRO A 136 8.45 10.53 -14.41
CA PRO A 136 9.54 9.76 -15.02
C PRO A 136 10.87 9.82 -14.26
N THR A 137 11.04 10.79 -13.37
CA THR A 137 12.27 10.99 -12.59
C THR A 137 12.26 10.27 -11.25
N ILE A 138 11.12 9.73 -10.81
CA ILE A 138 11.01 9.00 -9.54
C ILE A 138 11.25 7.52 -9.81
N TYR A 139 12.10 6.89 -8.99
CA TYR A 139 12.31 5.46 -9.06
C TYR A 139 11.22 4.71 -8.29
N TRP A 140 10.22 4.24 -9.05
CA TRP A 140 9.12 3.43 -8.53
C TRP A 140 9.50 1.96 -8.50
N HIS A 141 9.39 1.34 -7.33
CA HIS A 141 9.77 -0.06 -7.16
C HIS A 141 8.92 -0.76 -6.09
N HIS A 142 9.11 -2.07 -5.95
CA HIS A 142 8.34 -2.93 -5.05
C HIS A 142 6.80 -2.80 -5.17
N LEU A 143 6.29 -2.60 -6.38
CA LEU A 143 4.84 -2.54 -6.61
C LEU A 143 4.18 -3.90 -6.32
N ARG A 144 3.22 -3.89 -5.41
CA ARG A 144 2.43 -5.06 -5.02
C ARG A 144 0.95 -4.73 -5.03
N VAL A 145 0.17 -5.59 -5.68
CA VAL A 145 -1.28 -5.47 -5.74
C VAL A 145 -1.87 -6.62 -4.94
N TYR A 146 -2.83 -6.32 -4.07
CA TYR A 146 -3.53 -7.33 -3.26
C TYR A 146 -5.02 -7.01 -3.17
N HIS A 147 -5.82 -8.03 -2.85
CA HIS A 147 -7.26 -7.89 -2.72
C HIS A 147 -7.66 -7.23 -1.39
N LEU A 148 -8.71 -6.43 -1.46
CA LEU A 148 -9.45 -5.88 -0.32
C LEU A 148 -10.94 -6.21 -0.48
N ASP A 149 -11.70 -6.15 0.60
CA ASP A 149 -13.16 -6.16 0.53
C ASP A 149 -13.64 -4.99 -0.34
N GLY A 150 -14.17 -5.31 -1.52
CA GLY A 150 -14.69 -4.31 -2.47
C GLY A 150 -13.68 -3.74 -3.48
N GLY A 151 -12.46 -4.28 -3.58
CA GLY A 151 -11.55 -3.96 -4.68
C GLY A 151 -10.10 -4.38 -4.46
N LEU A 152 -9.17 -3.58 -4.97
CA LEU A 152 -7.74 -3.85 -4.89
C LEU A 152 -7.03 -2.76 -4.07
N ALA A 153 -5.91 -3.14 -3.49
CA ALA A 153 -4.93 -2.22 -2.95
C ALA A 153 -3.61 -2.33 -3.69
N LEU A 154 -2.89 -1.22 -3.75
CA LEU A 154 -1.55 -1.14 -4.31
C LEU A 154 -0.60 -0.54 -3.27
N THR A 155 0.49 -1.24 -2.96
CA THR A 155 1.64 -0.69 -2.22
C THR A 155 2.83 -0.58 -3.15
N LEU A 156 3.64 0.47 -2.95
CA LEU A 156 4.85 0.71 -3.73
C LEU A 156 5.79 1.67 -3.01
N HIS A 157 7.05 1.70 -3.47
CA HIS A 157 8.09 2.58 -2.95
C HIS A 157 8.46 3.63 -4.00
N ALA A 158 8.72 4.84 -3.52
CA ALA A 158 9.21 5.97 -4.29
C ALA A 158 10.55 6.41 -3.71
N THR A 159 11.62 6.27 -4.49
CA THR A 159 12.95 6.72 -4.08
C THR A 159 13.15 8.18 -4.46
N PHE A 160 13.66 8.97 -3.52
CA PHE A 160 13.92 10.39 -3.67
C PHE A 160 15.36 10.78 -3.26
N PRO A 161 15.90 11.90 -3.77
CA PRO A 161 17.21 12.37 -3.34
C PRO A 161 17.23 12.67 -1.83
N PRO A 162 18.30 12.31 -1.09
CA PRO A 162 18.35 12.45 0.37
C PRO A 162 18.27 13.90 0.88
N GLN A 163 18.53 14.88 0.01
CA GLN A 163 18.40 16.31 0.28
C GLN A 163 16.97 16.86 0.09
N MET A 164 16.04 16.05 -0.43
CA MET A 164 14.63 16.42 -0.58
C MET A 164 13.98 16.58 0.79
N THR A 165 13.12 17.59 0.95
CA THR A 165 12.35 17.78 2.19
C THR A 165 11.25 16.73 2.29
N ILE A 166 10.89 16.36 3.52
CA ILE A 166 9.78 15.43 3.77
C ILE A 166 8.48 15.95 3.17
N ASP A 167 8.20 17.25 3.28
CA ASP A 167 7.00 17.86 2.69
C ASP A 167 6.96 17.66 1.16
N ALA A 168 8.08 17.88 0.46
CA ALA A 168 8.14 17.70 -0.99
C ALA A 168 7.99 16.22 -1.41
N ALA A 169 8.58 15.29 -0.65
CA ALA A 169 8.42 13.87 -0.88
C ALA A 169 6.97 13.42 -0.64
N HIS A 170 6.35 13.93 0.42
CA HIS A 170 4.95 13.67 0.75
C HIS A 170 4.01 14.20 -0.33
N ASP A 171 4.19 15.45 -0.77
CA ASP A 171 3.38 16.05 -1.84
C ASP A 171 3.46 15.22 -3.13
N LEU A 172 4.65 14.75 -3.52
CA LEU A 172 4.84 13.92 -4.70
C LEU A 172 4.16 12.56 -4.56
N ALA A 173 4.29 11.92 -3.39
CA ALA A 173 3.62 10.66 -3.10
C ALA A 173 2.09 10.80 -3.10
N GLU A 174 1.54 11.83 -2.46
CA GLU A 174 0.10 12.07 -2.42
C GLU A 174 -0.48 12.36 -3.82
N ASN A 175 0.19 13.20 -4.61
CA ASN A 175 -0.24 13.47 -5.98
C ASN A 175 -0.20 12.21 -6.86
N ALA A 176 0.78 11.32 -6.67
CA ALA A 176 0.85 10.03 -7.36
C ALA A 176 -0.25 9.06 -6.89
N GLU A 177 -0.57 9.05 -5.59
CA GLU A 177 -1.68 8.28 -5.03
C GLU A 177 -3.02 8.69 -5.66
N ILE A 178 -3.29 10.00 -5.71
CA ILE A 178 -4.50 10.58 -6.29
C ILE A 178 -4.61 10.20 -7.77
N LEU A 179 -3.52 10.34 -8.54
CA LEU A 179 -3.47 9.95 -9.95
C LEU A 179 -3.87 8.48 -10.13
N LEU A 180 -3.22 7.57 -9.38
CA LEU A 180 -3.46 6.13 -9.48
C LEU A 180 -4.92 5.79 -9.16
N ARG A 181 -5.48 6.36 -8.09
CA ARG A 181 -6.88 6.13 -7.70
C ARG A 181 -7.88 6.70 -8.70
N ALA A 182 -7.57 7.83 -9.32
CA ALA A 182 -8.41 8.45 -10.34
C ALA A 182 -8.44 7.64 -11.64
N GLN A 183 -7.27 7.17 -12.10
CA GLN A 183 -7.13 6.46 -13.37
C GLN A 183 -7.40 4.95 -13.25
N LEU A 184 -7.30 4.37 -12.06
CA LEU A 184 -7.53 2.95 -11.80
C LEU A 184 -8.60 2.77 -10.71
N PRO A 185 -9.91 2.88 -11.04
CA PRO A 185 -11.01 2.82 -10.05
C PRO A 185 -11.13 1.49 -9.27
N ALA A 186 -10.46 0.44 -9.76
CA ALA A 186 -10.32 -0.83 -9.06
C ALA A 186 -9.44 -0.72 -7.80
N LEU A 187 -8.50 0.23 -7.76
CA LEU A 187 -7.70 0.55 -6.59
C LEU A 187 -8.55 1.34 -5.58
N LYS A 188 -8.92 0.69 -4.49
CA LYS A 188 -9.61 1.30 -3.35
C LYS A 188 -8.64 1.93 -2.36
N ARG A 189 -7.41 1.42 -2.32
CA ARG A 189 -6.34 1.94 -1.48
C ARG A 189 -5.02 1.96 -2.26
N VAL A 190 -4.25 3.02 -2.09
CA VAL A 190 -2.89 3.10 -2.59
C VAL A 190 -2.03 3.60 -1.43
N THR A 191 -0.83 3.05 -1.27
CA THR A 191 0.09 3.45 -0.20
C THR A 191 1.49 3.51 -0.78
N ILE A 192 2.08 4.71 -0.75
CA ILE A 192 3.41 4.98 -1.28
C ILE A 192 4.36 5.23 -0.12
N HIS A 193 5.38 4.38 0.00
CA HIS A 193 6.48 4.60 0.93
C HIS A 193 7.53 5.48 0.26
N THR A 194 7.95 6.54 0.96
CA THR A 194 9.01 7.44 0.48
C THR A 194 10.34 7.05 1.11
N GLU A 195 11.36 6.87 0.30
CA GLU A 195 12.67 6.37 0.72
C GLU A 195 13.79 7.21 0.11
N PRO A 196 14.91 7.44 0.81
CA PRO A 196 16.06 8.13 0.24
C PRO A 196 16.85 7.23 -0.73
N GLU A 197 17.45 7.83 -1.76
CA GLU A 197 18.47 7.16 -2.58
C GLU A 197 19.70 6.78 -1.73
N HIS A 198 20.16 5.54 -1.86
CA HIS A 198 21.33 4.99 -1.16
C HIS A 198 22.61 5.11 -1.98
#